data_AF-A0A931SVG7-F1
#
_entry.id   AF-A0A931SVG7-F1
#
_cell.length_a   1.000
_cell.length_b   1.000
_cell.length_c   1.000
_cell.angle_alpha   90.00
_cell.angle_beta   90.00
_cell.angle_gamma   90.00
#
_symmetry.space_group_name_H-M   'P 1'
#
loop_
_entity.id
_entity.type
_entity.pdbx_description
1 polymer ?
#
loop_
_entity_poly.entity_id
_entity_poly.type
_entity_poly.pdbx_seq_one_letter_code
_entity_poly.pdbx_strand_id
1 'polypeptide(L)'
;MANNTEPRKMGKKGNGLPMARRDGAGRCWKLVCLQGLWGLVIAAACNGAPEEPVQEVNAPSDFMVTSTPFDPLHAPREGSAPPEVVVEIDLENRYDFDLLPRRVNGALVRFNGDHKDNGEEPLKLPPGKVRFVLTNTGTISHNFRLMGRTPEGVTFDVTTPAVDRFMGAGVMWEMEARLWEGEYLMICNVTNHDARGMSRPLIVTREASYPAPPLR
;
A
#
# COMPACT_ATOMS: atom_id res chain seq x y z
N MET A 1 51.44 14.49 -27.26
CA MET A 1 50.92 15.85 -27.04
C MET A 1 50.08 15.81 -25.78
N ALA A 2 50.47 16.61 -24.80
CA ALA A 2 50.04 16.50 -23.41
C ALA A 2 48.93 17.51 -23.06
N ASN A 3 48.22 17.16 -21.99
CA ASN A 3 47.54 18.03 -21.02
C ASN A 3 46.28 18.80 -21.47
N ASN A 4 45.16 18.53 -20.78
CA ASN A 4 44.80 19.41 -19.66
C ASN A 4 43.70 18.79 -18.79
N THR A 5 44.14 18.30 -17.63
CA THR A 5 43.34 18.02 -16.44
C THR A 5 43.34 19.28 -15.59
N GLU A 6 42.18 19.85 -15.26
CA GLU A 6 42.06 20.78 -14.14
C GLU A 6 41.04 20.23 -13.12
N PRO A 7 41.43 20.09 -11.84
CA PRO A 7 40.50 19.85 -10.74
C PRO A 7 40.36 21.11 -9.87
N ARG A 8 39.14 21.42 -9.41
CA ARG A 8 38.75 22.14 -8.17
C ARG A 8 37.30 22.62 -8.29
N LYS A 9 36.42 22.65 -7.28
CA LYS A 9 36.60 22.86 -5.83
C LYS A 9 35.58 22.05 -5.03
N MET A 10 36.02 21.55 -3.87
CA MET A 10 35.13 21.19 -2.77
C MET A 10 34.48 22.44 -2.18
N GLY A 11 33.15 22.44 -2.06
CA GLY A 11 32.39 23.34 -1.20
C GLY A 11 31.76 22.56 -0.06
N LYS A 12 32.38 22.59 1.13
CA LYS A 12 31.69 22.31 2.40
C LYS A 12 30.90 23.54 2.79
N LYS A 13 29.62 23.38 3.12
CA LYS A 13 28.93 24.08 4.22
C LYS A 13 27.60 23.37 4.48
N GLY A 14 27.55 22.70 5.64
CA GLY A 14 26.32 22.16 6.17
C GLY A 14 25.40 23.27 6.68
N ASN A 15 24.11 22.99 6.67
CA ASN A 15 23.12 23.59 7.56
C ASN A 15 22.09 22.48 7.82
N GLY A 16 22.20 21.86 8.99
CA GLY A 16 21.19 20.94 9.49
C GLY A 16 19.91 21.71 9.79
N LEU A 17 18.82 21.31 9.14
CA LEU A 17 17.48 21.74 9.50
C LEU A 17 17.00 20.90 10.68
N PRO A 18 16.53 21.51 11.78
CA PRO A 18 16.02 20.76 12.92
C PRO A 18 14.67 20.10 12.58
N MET A 19 14.53 18.85 13.03
CA MET A 19 13.26 18.12 13.09
C MET A 19 12.21 18.94 13.82
N ALA A 20 11.09 19.22 13.15
CA ALA A 20 9.87 19.66 13.80
C ALA A 20 9.21 18.44 14.46
N ARG A 21 9.30 18.34 15.79
CA ARG A 21 8.36 17.56 16.59
C ARG A 21 7.00 18.24 16.51
N ARG A 22 5.98 17.48 16.09
CA ARG A 22 4.58 17.84 16.32
C ARG A 22 4.23 17.44 17.75
N ASP A 23 4.40 18.37 18.68
CA ASP A 23 3.68 18.31 19.94
C ASP A 23 2.33 19.00 19.71
N GLY A 24 1.26 18.20 19.74
CA GLY A 24 -0.11 18.67 19.72
C GLY A 24 -0.42 19.38 21.03
N ALA A 25 -0.36 20.70 21.02
CA ALA A 25 -0.93 21.55 22.04
C ALA A 25 -1.70 22.69 21.35
N GLY A 26 -3.01 22.74 21.61
CA GLY A 26 -3.95 23.67 21.03
C GLY A 26 -3.50 25.13 21.17
N ARG A 27 -3.48 25.84 20.04
CA ARG A 27 -3.26 27.29 20.02
C ARG A 27 -4.61 27.99 20.15
N CYS A 28 -4.90 28.49 21.34
CA CYS A 28 -5.92 29.50 21.58
C CYS A 28 -5.37 30.84 21.07
N TRP A 29 -6.08 31.49 20.15
CA TRP A 29 -5.71 32.79 19.62
C TRP A 29 -5.95 33.86 20.71
N LYS A 30 -4.89 34.54 21.16
CA LYS A 30 -5.05 35.75 21.98
C LYS A 30 -5.33 36.94 21.04
N LEU A 31 -6.59 37.37 21.04
CA LEU A 31 -7.00 38.67 20.50
C LEU A 31 -6.49 39.77 21.46
N VAL A 32 -5.70 40.70 20.96
CA VAL A 32 -5.33 41.93 21.66
C VAL A 32 -6.40 42.97 21.37
N CYS A 33 -7.21 43.34 22.36
CA CYS A 33 -8.11 44.50 22.27
C CYS A 33 -7.49 45.69 23.01
N LEU A 34 -7.30 46.79 22.26
CA LEU A 34 -6.98 48.13 22.75
C LEU A 34 -8.07 48.65 23.69
N GLN A 35 -7.66 49.35 24.74
CA GLN A 35 -8.54 50.01 25.70
C GLN A 35 -9.17 51.28 25.13
N GLY A 36 -10.49 51.41 25.28
CA GLY A 36 -11.24 52.62 25.00
C GLY A 36 -12.67 52.54 25.56
N LEU A 37 -12.88 53.24 26.68
CA LEU A 37 -14.12 53.79 27.25
C LEU A 37 -15.45 52.97 27.23
N TRP A 38 -15.97 52.79 28.45
CA TRP A 38 -17.39 52.73 28.87
C TRP A 38 -18.33 51.76 28.17
N GLY A 39 -18.69 50.67 28.86
CA GLY A 39 -19.93 49.95 28.57
C GLY A 39 -19.90 48.46 28.95
N LEU A 40 -20.78 48.09 29.87
CA LEU A 40 -21.42 46.78 30.00
C LEU A 40 -20.51 45.53 30.06
N VAL A 41 -20.31 45.01 31.28
CA VAL A 41 -19.76 43.66 31.49
C VAL A 41 -20.85 42.63 31.22
N ILE A 42 -20.82 41.99 30.04
CA ILE A 42 -21.49 40.71 29.82
C ILE A 42 -20.47 39.62 30.09
N ALA A 43 -20.63 38.91 31.20
CA ALA A 43 -19.89 37.69 31.47
C ALA A 43 -20.40 36.58 30.54
N ALA A 44 -19.65 36.29 29.47
CA ALA A 44 -19.85 35.07 28.69
C ALA A 44 -19.15 33.92 29.44
N ALA A 45 -19.95 33.12 30.15
CA ALA A 45 -19.50 31.84 30.69
C ALA A 45 -19.14 30.91 29.52
N CYS A 46 -17.85 30.64 29.34
CA CYS A 46 -17.39 29.56 28.48
C CYS A 46 -17.67 28.23 29.22
N ASN A 47 -18.86 27.67 29.03
CA ASN A 47 -19.13 26.29 29.39
C ASN A 47 -18.29 25.40 28.48
N GLY A 48 -17.27 24.76 29.06
CA GLY A 48 -16.57 23.66 28.42
C GLY A 48 -17.55 22.53 28.18
N ALA A 49 -17.97 22.34 26.93
CA ALA A 49 -18.62 21.12 26.52
C ALA A 49 -17.60 19.98 26.70
N PRO A 50 -17.97 18.86 27.35
CA PRO A 50 -17.11 17.68 27.37
C PRO A 50 -16.91 17.22 25.92
N GLU A 51 -15.65 17.02 25.52
CA GLU A 51 -15.34 16.36 24.26
C GLU A 51 -15.94 14.96 24.33
N GLU A 52 -17.00 14.71 23.54
CA GLU A 52 -17.51 13.37 23.35
C GLU A 52 -16.39 12.52 22.73
N PRO A 53 -16.10 11.33 23.29
CA PRO A 53 -15.10 10.46 22.70
C PRO A 53 -15.54 10.11 21.28
N VAL A 54 -14.68 10.43 20.31
CA VAL A 54 -14.83 9.97 18.93
C VAL A 54 -14.92 8.46 18.98
N GLN A 55 -16.12 7.92 18.78
CA GLN A 55 -16.30 6.49 18.61
C GLN A 55 -15.58 6.08 17.32
N GLU A 56 -14.47 5.37 17.50
CA GLU A 56 -13.87 4.56 16.45
C GLU A 56 -14.94 3.56 15.99
N VAL A 57 -15.57 3.86 14.85
CA VAL A 57 -16.48 2.93 14.20
C VAL A 57 -15.66 1.74 13.73
N ASN A 58 -15.68 0.67 14.52
CA ASN A 58 -15.15 -0.63 14.12
C ASN A 58 -15.76 -1.00 12.77
N ALA A 59 -14.92 -1.10 11.74
CA ALA A 59 -15.30 -1.68 10.47
C ALA A 59 -15.85 -3.10 10.71
N PRO A 60 -16.86 -3.55 9.93
CA PRO A 60 -17.47 -4.86 10.13
C PRO A 60 -16.43 -5.99 10.08
N SER A 61 -16.60 -6.95 10.98
CA SER A 61 -15.74 -8.10 11.28
C SER A 61 -15.49 -9.09 10.13
N ASP A 62 -15.92 -8.79 8.92
CA ASP A 62 -15.74 -9.61 7.72
C ASP A 62 -14.44 -9.30 6.95
N PHE A 63 -13.66 -8.33 7.43
CA PHE A 63 -12.35 -7.96 6.88
C PHE A 63 -11.24 -8.84 7.47
N MET A 64 -11.15 -10.10 7.04
CA MET A 64 -10.07 -10.99 7.47
C MET A 64 -8.95 -11.01 6.42
N VAL A 65 -7.91 -10.19 6.62
CA VAL A 65 -6.62 -10.38 5.93
C VAL A 65 -5.76 -11.29 6.81
N THR A 66 -5.57 -12.54 6.40
CA THR A 66 -4.62 -13.44 7.04
C THR A 66 -3.33 -13.49 6.26
N SER A 67 -2.18 -13.30 6.92
CA SER A 67 -0.86 -13.41 6.29
C SER A 67 0.10 -14.22 7.18
N THR A 68 0.82 -15.17 6.57
CA THR A 68 1.82 -16.01 7.24
C THR A 68 2.94 -16.35 6.26
N PRO A 69 4.18 -16.62 6.72
CA PRO A 69 5.19 -17.27 5.89
C PRO A 69 4.62 -18.59 5.38
N PHE A 70 4.59 -18.79 4.06
CA PHE A 70 3.91 -19.92 3.43
C PHE A 70 4.91 -20.90 2.81
N ASP A 71 4.61 -22.18 2.96
CA ASP A 71 5.17 -23.27 2.17
C ASP A 71 4.22 -23.54 0.98
N PRO A 72 4.66 -23.44 -0.29
CA PRO A 72 3.86 -23.60 -1.52
C PRO A 72 2.92 -24.82 -1.59
N LEU A 73 3.14 -25.81 -0.72
CA LEU A 73 2.43 -27.09 -0.63
C LEU A 73 1.43 -27.20 0.53
N HIS A 74 1.30 -26.19 1.40
CA HIS A 74 0.34 -26.28 2.51
C HIS A 74 -1.12 -26.05 2.03
N ALA A 75 -2.02 -26.92 2.48
CA ALA A 75 -3.44 -26.79 2.23
C ALA A 75 -4.00 -25.46 2.78
N PRO A 76 -5.11 -24.94 2.22
CA PRO A 76 -5.83 -23.81 2.82
C PRO A 76 -6.08 -24.04 4.31
N ARG A 77 -6.15 -22.95 5.10
CA ARG A 77 -6.50 -23.06 6.53
C ARG A 77 -7.78 -23.90 6.68
N GLU A 78 -7.70 -24.91 7.52
CA GLU A 78 -8.81 -25.81 7.80
C GLU A 78 -10.05 -25.01 8.23
N GLY A 79 -11.18 -25.23 7.55
CA GLY A 79 -12.44 -24.53 7.77
C GLY A 79 -12.64 -23.21 7.00
N SER A 80 -11.66 -22.73 6.22
CA SER A 80 -11.86 -21.58 5.33
C SER A 80 -12.46 -22.01 3.98
N ALA A 81 -13.43 -21.25 3.47
CA ALA A 81 -13.90 -21.45 2.09
C ALA A 81 -12.73 -21.24 1.12
N PRO A 82 -12.60 -22.10 0.08
CA PRO A 82 -11.51 -21.98 -0.88
C PRO A 82 -11.58 -20.61 -1.58
N PRO A 83 -10.43 -20.00 -1.93
CA PRO A 83 -10.44 -18.80 -2.74
C PRO A 83 -11.06 -19.08 -4.10
N GLU A 84 -11.79 -18.10 -4.64
CA GLU A 84 -12.37 -18.15 -5.99
C GLU A 84 -11.30 -17.82 -7.05
N VAL A 85 -10.31 -17.01 -6.64
CA VAL A 85 -9.20 -16.55 -7.48
C VAL A 85 -7.88 -16.75 -6.74
N VAL A 86 -6.90 -17.36 -7.40
CA VAL A 86 -5.51 -17.45 -6.96
C VAL A 86 -4.64 -16.72 -7.97
N VAL A 87 -3.91 -15.71 -7.51
CA VAL A 87 -2.99 -14.92 -8.32
C VAL A 87 -1.57 -15.21 -7.89
N GLU A 88 -0.73 -15.66 -8.80
CA GLU A 88 0.71 -15.84 -8.57
C GLU A 88 1.45 -14.61 -9.11
N ILE A 89 2.23 -13.94 -8.26
CA ILE A 89 2.92 -12.69 -8.57
C ILE A 89 4.41 -12.81 -8.24
N ASP A 90 5.25 -12.51 -9.22
CA ASP A 90 6.67 -12.32 -9.03
C ASP A 90 6.97 -10.86 -8.68
N LEU A 91 7.72 -10.65 -7.60
CA LEU A 91 8.34 -9.38 -7.23
C LEU A 91 9.80 -9.46 -7.68
N GLU A 92 10.18 -8.67 -8.69
CA GLU A 92 11.45 -8.78 -9.40
C GLU A 92 12.19 -7.43 -9.44
N ASN A 93 13.52 -7.49 -9.51
CA ASN A 93 14.41 -6.34 -9.63
C ASN A 93 15.71 -6.63 -10.39
N ARG A 94 15.87 -7.81 -10.99
CA ARG A 94 17.11 -8.27 -11.64
C ARG A 94 17.43 -7.50 -12.92
N TYR A 95 16.41 -7.12 -13.68
CA TYR A 95 16.55 -6.31 -14.89
C TYR A 95 15.81 -4.98 -14.73
N ASP A 96 14.57 -5.05 -14.26
CA ASP A 96 13.72 -3.91 -13.97
C ASP A 96 12.95 -4.15 -12.67
N PHE A 97 12.50 -3.06 -12.06
CA PHE A 97 11.67 -3.05 -10.86
C PHE A 97 10.25 -3.37 -11.28
N ASP A 98 9.79 -4.59 -11.02
CA ASP A 98 8.54 -5.07 -11.59
C ASP A 98 7.68 -5.87 -10.60
N LEU A 99 6.38 -5.74 -10.78
CA LEU A 99 5.33 -6.52 -10.12
C LEU A 99 4.59 -7.27 -11.23
N LEU A 100 4.93 -8.55 -11.36
CA LEU A 100 4.56 -9.38 -12.51
C LEU A 100 3.58 -10.48 -12.09
N PRO A 101 2.27 -10.29 -12.27
CA PRO A 101 1.34 -11.41 -12.20
C PRO A 101 1.72 -12.41 -13.30
N ARG A 102 1.96 -13.66 -12.90
CA ARG A 102 2.34 -14.76 -13.79
C ARG A 102 1.15 -15.63 -14.12
N ARG A 103 0.30 -15.90 -13.12
CA ARG A 103 -0.84 -16.79 -13.27
C ARG A 103 -2.05 -16.28 -12.53
N VAL A 104 -3.21 -16.58 -13.09
CA VAL A 104 -4.50 -16.49 -12.42
C VAL A 104 -5.18 -17.85 -12.56
N ASN A 105 -5.49 -18.50 -11.44
CA ASN A 105 -6.06 -19.85 -11.40
C ASN A 105 -5.25 -20.86 -12.25
N GLY A 106 -3.92 -20.75 -12.22
CA GLY A 106 -3.00 -21.57 -13.01
C GLY A 106 -2.87 -21.17 -14.50
N ALA A 107 -3.83 -20.42 -15.04
CA ALA A 107 -3.76 -19.88 -16.40
C ALA A 107 -2.69 -18.80 -16.49
N LEU A 108 -1.85 -18.87 -17.53
CA LEU A 108 -0.79 -17.90 -17.75
C LEU A 108 -1.39 -16.55 -18.15
N VAL A 109 -0.99 -15.49 -17.46
CA VAL A 109 -1.21 -14.11 -17.89
C VAL A 109 0.09 -13.52 -18.40
N ARG A 110 0.03 -12.73 -19.47
CA ARG A 110 1.19 -12.13 -20.10
C ARG A 110 1.02 -10.63 -20.14
N PHE A 111 2.09 -9.95 -19.76
CA PHE A 111 2.27 -8.53 -19.85
C PHE A 111 3.44 -8.27 -20.77
N ASN A 112 3.55 -7.05 -21.29
CA ASN A 112 4.76 -6.66 -21.96
C ASN A 112 5.93 -6.66 -20.96
N GLY A 113 7.15 -6.82 -21.46
CA GLY A 113 8.33 -6.91 -20.61
C GLY A 113 8.89 -5.54 -20.20
N ASP A 114 8.19 -4.44 -20.47
CA ASP A 114 8.62 -3.08 -20.17
C ASP A 114 7.90 -2.56 -18.91
N HIS A 115 8.62 -2.49 -17.80
CA HIS A 115 8.09 -2.01 -16.53
C HIS A 115 7.48 -0.59 -16.61
N LYS A 116 7.84 0.21 -17.62
CA LYS A 116 7.28 1.56 -17.82
C LYS A 116 5.81 1.53 -18.22
N ASP A 117 5.38 0.44 -18.85
CA ASP A 117 4.02 0.27 -19.34
C ASP A 117 3.12 -0.42 -18.29
N ASN A 118 3.66 -0.73 -17.10
CA ASN A 118 2.90 -1.37 -16.03
C ASN A 118 1.62 -0.60 -15.66
N GLY A 119 1.64 0.72 -15.80
CA GLY A 119 0.46 1.58 -15.58
C GLY A 119 -0.63 1.45 -16.65
N GLU A 120 -0.29 0.98 -17.85
CA GLU A 120 -1.20 0.85 -19.00
C GLU A 120 -1.74 -0.58 -19.17
N GLU A 121 -1.16 -1.54 -18.46
CA GLU A 121 -1.50 -2.95 -18.54
C GLU A 121 -2.10 -3.47 -17.21
N PRO A 122 -3.37 -3.15 -16.91
CA PRO A 122 -4.01 -3.59 -15.68
C PRO A 122 -4.14 -5.11 -15.64
N LEU A 123 -3.88 -5.71 -14.48
CA LEU A 123 -4.40 -7.04 -14.19
C LEU A 123 -5.92 -6.95 -14.06
N LYS A 124 -6.67 -7.85 -14.68
CA LYS A 124 -8.13 -7.93 -14.55
C LYS A 124 -8.53 -9.19 -13.81
N LEU A 125 -9.35 -9.08 -12.76
CA LEU A 125 -9.84 -10.22 -11.95
C LEU A 125 -11.37 -10.14 -11.76
N PRO A 126 -12.08 -11.26 -11.59
CA PRO A 126 -13.47 -11.21 -11.12
C PRO A 126 -13.54 -10.77 -9.64
N PRO A 127 -14.66 -10.17 -9.20
CA PRO A 127 -14.89 -9.88 -7.79
C PRO A 127 -15.00 -11.19 -7.00
N GLY A 128 -14.56 -11.19 -5.76
CA GLY A 128 -14.54 -12.41 -4.97
C GLY A 128 -13.47 -12.49 -3.89
N LYS A 129 -13.33 -13.68 -3.31
CA LYS A 129 -12.21 -14.01 -2.42
C LYS A 129 -10.97 -14.33 -3.26
N VAL A 130 -9.95 -13.48 -3.16
CA VAL A 130 -8.70 -13.58 -3.91
C VAL A 130 -7.56 -13.94 -2.97
N ARG A 131 -6.79 -14.97 -3.34
CA ARG A 131 -5.52 -15.34 -2.72
C ARG A 131 -4.37 -14.86 -3.59
N PHE A 132 -3.48 -14.06 -3.03
CA PHE A 132 -2.24 -13.64 -3.67
C PHE A 132 -1.10 -14.50 -3.15
N VAL A 133 -0.41 -15.15 -4.07
CA VAL A 133 0.83 -15.91 -3.83
C VAL A 133 1.97 -15.08 -4.38
N LEU A 134 2.77 -14.53 -3.48
CA LEU A 134 3.85 -13.60 -3.78
C LEU A 134 5.17 -14.35 -3.71
N THR A 135 6.02 -14.18 -4.72
CA THR A 135 7.38 -14.70 -4.72
C THR A 135 8.35 -13.57 -5.00
N ASN A 136 9.30 -13.34 -4.10
CA ASN A 136 10.44 -12.50 -4.42
C ASN A 136 11.41 -13.29 -5.30
N THR A 137 11.39 -13.05 -6.60
CA THR A 137 12.29 -13.67 -7.59
C THR A 137 13.55 -12.84 -7.86
N GLY A 138 13.56 -11.61 -7.34
CA GLY A 138 14.66 -10.68 -7.38
C GLY A 138 15.79 -10.97 -6.39
N THR A 139 16.66 -9.97 -6.27
CA THR A 139 17.90 -9.99 -5.48
C THR A 139 17.87 -9.05 -4.28
N ILE A 140 16.85 -8.17 -4.17
CA ILE A 140 16.68 -7.25 -3.04
C ILE A 140 15.35 -7.51 -2.32
N SER A 141 15.17 -6.86 -1.18
CA SER A 141 13.97 -6.96 -0.36
C SER A 141 12.75 -6.32 -1.04
N HIS A 142 11.60 -6.99 -0.97
CA HIS A 142 10.33 -6.50 -1.47
C HIS A 142 9.22 -6.57 -0.41
N ASN A 143 8.12 -5.87 -0.69
CA ASN A 143 6.89 -5.90 0.07
C ASN A 143 5.73 -5.77 -0.94
N PHE A 144 4.51 -6.13 -0.56
CA PHE A 144 3.32 -5.99 -1.41
C PHE A 144 2.25 -5.19 -0.66
N ARG A 145 1.74 -4.14 -1.31
CA ARG A 145 0.64 -3.33 -0.80
C ARG A 145 -0.45 -3.24 -1.85
N LEU A 146 -1.69 -3.44 -1.41
CA LEU A 146 -2.88 -3.38 -2.23
C LEU A 146 -3.77 -2.24 -1.71
N MET A 147 -4.00 -1.25 -2.57
CA MET A 147 -4.79 -0.05 -2.26
C MET A 147 -6.02 0.04 -3.14
N GLY A 148 -7.12 0.60 -2.64
CA GLY A 148 -8.35 0.81 -3.40
C GLY A 148 -9.47 1.39 -2.55
N ARG A 149 -10.72 1.14 -2.94
CA ARG A 149 -11.91 1.49 -2.14
C ARG A 149 -12.90 0.32 -2.07
N THR A 150 -13.65 0.24 -0.97
CA THR A 150 -14.81 -0.66 -0.87
C THR A 150 -16.01 -0.04 -1.60
N PRO A 151 -17.10 -0.81 -1.85
CA PRO A 151 -18.33 -0.27 -2.44
C PRO A 151 -18.94 0.91 -1.67
N GLU A 152 -18.74 0.93 -0.35
CA GLU A 152 -19.21 2.00 0.55
C GLU A 152 -18.31 3.23 0.53
N GLY A 153 -17.25 3.23 -0.28
CA GLY A 153 -16.29 4.34 -0.41
C GLY A 153 -15.22 4.37 0.68
N VAL A 154 -15.12 3.33 1.53
CA VAL A 154 -14.08 3.23 2.56
C VAL A 154 -12.74 2.91 1.91
N THR A 155 -11.66 3.53 2.39
CA THR A 155 -10.30 3.22 1.92
C THR A 155 -9.96 1.76 2.22
N PHE A 156 -9.55 1.04 1.18
CA PHE A 156 -8.96 -0.28 1.29
C PHE A 156 -7.45 -0.13 1.16
N ASP A 157 -6.69 -0.55 2.17
CA ASP A 157 -5.23 -0.42 2.18
C ASP A 157 -4.61 -1.54 3.01
N VAL A 158 -4.01 -2.51 2.33
CA VAL A 158 -3.47 -3.72 2.95
C VAL A 158 -2.02 -3.87 2.54
N THR A 159 -1.14 -4.07 3.51
CA THR A 159 0.30 -4.30 3.27
C THR A 159 0.70 -5.67 3.81
N THR A 160 1.43 -6.44 3.00
CA THR A 160 1.93 -7.77 3.35
C THR A 160 3.34 -8.03 2.78
N PRO A 161 4.27 -8.60 3.57
CA PRO A 161 4.25 -8.68 5.03
C PRO A 161 4.02 -7.31 5.70
N ALA A 162 3.91 -7.26 7.03
CA ALA A 162 3.78 -5.99 7.76
C ALA A 162 4.81 -4.93 7.31
N VAL A 163 4.51 -3.64 7.47
CA VAL A 163 5.31 -2.52 6.91
C VAL A 163 6.80 -2.51 7.31
N ASP A 164 7.14 -3.11 8.45
CA ASP A 164 8.48 -3.26 9.00
C ASP A 164 9.14 -4.60 8.64
N ARG A 165 8.46 -5.42 7.83
CA ARG A 165 8.89 -6.73 7.39
C ARG A 165 8.93 -6.80 5.86
N PHE A 166 10.00 -7.38 5.36
CA PHE A 166 10.24 -7.52 3.93
C PHE A 166 10.46 -8.98 3.54
N MET A 167 10.08 -9.31 2.31
CA MET A 167 10.41 -10.57 1.65
C MET A 167 11.83 -10.45 1.10
N GLY A 168 12.77 -11.22 1.64
CA GLY A 168 14.11 -11.37 1.05
C GLY A 168 14.08 -12.19 -0.25
N ALA A 169 15.21 -12.27 -0.96
CA ALA A 169 15.30 -13.03 -2.21
C ALA A 169 14.87 -14.50 -2.03
N GLY A 170 14.06 -15.02 -2.95
CA GLY A 170 13.50 -16.37 -2.91
C GLY A 170 12.38 -16.60 -1.89
N VAL A 171 12.07 -15.61 -1.05
CA VAL A 171 11.00 -15.74 -0.05
C VAL A 171 9.65 -15.70 -0.73
N MET A 172 8.79 -16.64 -0.32
CA MET A 172 7.38 -16.67 -0.68
C MET A 172 6.51 -16.13 0.45
N TRP A 173 5.38 -15.54 0.08
CA TRP A 173 4.41 -15.00 1.02
C TRP A 173 3.00 -15.11 0.45
N GLU A 174 2.00 -15.14 1.33
CA GLU A 174 0.61 -15.15 0.89
C GLU A 174 -0.25 -14.16 1.67
N MET A 175 -1.26 -13.65 0.99
CA MET A 175 -2.37 -12.95 1.60
C MET A 175 -3.69 -13.31 0.93
N GLU A 176 -4.77 -13.28 1.70
CA GLU A 176 -6.12 -13.31 1.17
C GLU A 176 -6.76 -11.93 1.32
N ALA A 177 -7.56 -11.55 0.33
CA ALA A 177 -8.39 -10.36 0.35
C ALA A 177 -9.72 -10.65 -0.32
N ARG A 178 -10.81 -10.08 0.21
CA ARG A 178 -12.08 -9.99 -0.51
C ARG A 178 -12.08 -8.70 -1.31
N LEU A 179 -12.23 -8.83 -2.63
CA LEU A 179 -12.26 -7.69 -3.56
C LEU A 179 -13.64 -7.54 -4.17
N TRP A 180 -14.06 -6.30 -4.33
CA TRP A 180 -15.31 -5.93 -5.00
C TRP A 180 -14.98 -5.34 -6.37
N GLU A 181 -15.99 -5.18 -7.22
CA GLU A 181 -15.76 -4.46 -8.48
C GLU A 181 -15.21 -3.06 -8.21
N GLY A 182 -14.21 -2.67 -8.98
CA GLY A 182 -13.53 -1.39 -8.81
C GLY A 182 -12.08 -1.41 -9.26
N GLU A 183 -11.42 -0.28 -9.01
CA GLU A 183 -10.01 -0.07 -9.33
C GLU A 183 -9.18 -0.14 -8.06
N TYR A 184 -8.09 -0.88 -8.17
CA TYR A 184 -7.10 -1.09 -7.13
C TYR A 184 -5.71 -0.81 -7.70
N LEU A 185 -4.77 -0.56 -6.80
CA LEU A 185 -3.35 -0.41 -7.13
C LEU A 185 -2.54 -1.41 -6.32
N MET A 186 -1.79 -2.26 -7.02
CA MET A 186 -0.77 -3.11 -6.42
C MET A 186 0.56 -2.36 -6.48
N ILE A 187 1.27 -2.24 -5.36
CA ILE A 187 2.59 -1.62 -5.30
C ILE A 187 3.56 -2.39 -4.42
N CYS A 188 4.86 -2.15 -4.58
CA CYS A 188 5.85 -2.47 -3.56
C CYS A 188 6.04 -1.27 -2.62
N ASN A 189 5.75 -1.43 -1.33
CA ASN A 189 5.84 -0.36 -0.32
C ASN A 189 7.27 -0.11 0.20
N VAL A 190 8.27 -0.80 -0.35
CA VAL A 190 9.68 -0.46 -0.11
C VAL A 190 9.97 0.89 -0.75
N THR A 191 10.66 1.77 -0.02
CA THR A 191 10.95 3.13 -0.48
C THR A 191 11.49 3.16 -1.91
N ASN A 192 10.81 3.92 -2.78
CA ASN A 192 11.21 4.19 -4.17
C ASN A 192 11.16 2.97 -5.10
N HIS A 193 10.53 1.84 -4.71
CA HIS A 193 10.39 0.69 -5.62
C HIS A 193 9.24 0.89 -6.61
N ASP A 194 8.13 1.46 -6.15
CA ASP A 194 6.96 1.83 -6.94
C ASP A 194 7.30 2.85 -8.03
N ALA A 195 8.02 3.92 -7.67
CA ALA A 195 8.48 4.95 -8.59
C ALA A 195 9.45 4.44 -9.67
N ARG A 196 9.96 3.21 -9.50
CA ARG A 196 10.85 2.53 -10.46
C ARG A 196 10.14 1.48 -11.30
N GLY A 197 8.83 1.28 -11.12
CA GLY A 197 8.04 0.34 -11.91
C GLY A 197 7.34 -0.75 -11.10
N MET A 198 7.61 -0.91 -9.80
CA MET A 198 6.90 -1.89 -8.96
C MET A 198 5.51 -1.39 -8.54
N SER A 199 4.71 -1.05 -9.52
CA SER A 199 3.30 -0.75 -9.37
C SER A 199 2.56 -1.32 -10.57
N ARG A 200 1.34 -1.82 -10.38
CA ARG A 200 0.47 -2.25 -11.46
C ARG A 200 -0.99 -2.05 -11.07
N PRO A 201 -1.83 -1.44 -11.92
CA PRO A 201 -3.25 -1.35 -11.66
C PRO A 201 -3.89 -2.74 -11.64
N LEU A 202 -4.89 -2.90 -10.78
CA LEU A 202 -5.76 -4.07 -10.72
C LEU A 202 -7.20 -3.59 -10.92
N ILE A 203 -7.85 -4.09 -11.97
CA ILE A 203 -9.26 -3.83 -12.23
C ILE A 203 -10.05 -5.09 -11.86
N VAL A 204 -10.98 -4.94 -10.92
CA VAL A 204 -11.89 -6.01 -10.53
C VAL A 204 -13.21 -5.80 -11.25
N THR A 205 -13.60 -6.75 -12.09
CA THR A 205 -14.78 -6.66 -12.97
C THR A 205 -15.37 -8.03 -13.23
N ARG A 206 -16.70 -8.16 -13.27
CA ARG A 206 -17.39 -9.41 -13.64
C ARG A 206 -17.09 -9.90 -15.06
N GLU A 207 -16.54 -9.06 -15.92
CA GLU A 207 -16.12 -9.44 -17.28
C GLU A 207 -14.86 -10.30 -17.30
N ALA A 208 -14.03 -10.23 -16.25
CA ALA A 208 -12.84 -11.05 -16.14
C ALA A 208 -13.23 -12.50 -15.82
N SER A 209 -12.75 -13.44 -16.62
CA SER A 209 -13.06 -14.86 -16.47
C SER A 209 -11.79 -15.69 -16.57
N TYR A 210 -11.62 -16.61 -15.63
CA TYR A 210 -10.52 -17.55 -15.55
C TYR A 210 -11.09 -18.94 -15.25
N PRO A 211 -10.36 -20.03 -15.58
CA PRO A 211 -10.75 -21.36 -15.13
C PRO A 211 -10.87 -21.40 -13.61
N ALA A 212 -11.59 -22.40 -13.08
CA ALA A 212 -11.61 -22.63 -11.63
C ALA A 212 -10.17 -22.81 -11.11
N PRO A 213 -9.85 -22.28 -9.91
CA PRO A 213 -8.53 -22.48 -9.33
C PRO A 213 -8.25 -23.97 -9.23
N PRO A 214 -7.01 -24.41 -9.54
CA PRO A 214 -6.65 -25.81 -9.35
C PRO A 214 -6.87 -26.15 -7.87
N LEU A 215 -7.62 -27.22 -7.62
CA LEU A 215 -7.72 -27.80 -6.29
C LEU A 215 -6.30 -28.27 -5.93
N ARG A 216 -5.63 -27.54 -5.03
CA ARG A 216 -4.36 -27.98 -4.45
C ARG A 216 -4.65 -28.78 -3.19
#